data_AF-A0A178LRH5-F1
#
_entry.id   AF-A0A178LRH5-F1
#
_cell.length_a   1.000
_cell.length_b   1.000
_cell.length_c   1.000
_cell.angle_alpha   90.00
_cell.angle_beta   90.00
_cell.angle_gamma   90.00
#
_symmetry.space_group_name_H-M   'P 1'
#
loop_
_entity.id
_entity.type
_entity.pdbx_description
1 polymer ?
#
loop_
_entity_poly.entity_id
_entity_poly.type
_entity_poly.pdbx_seq_one_letter_code
_entity_poly.pdbx_strand_id
1 'polypeptide(L)'
;MHARLSAETGLINDYAAACATHAAELKQAAMALSSAGAGSGAMFGPIGARFLASLSRAARDDADGVARLSRVLAAGTDAAAGTAQAYTVADDAAAERIAR
;
A
#
# COMPACT_ATOMS: atom_id res chain seq x y z
N MET A 1 -21.03 -31.43 1.29
CA MET A 1 -19.60 -31.04 1.13
C MET A 1 -19.57 -29.52 1.28
N HIS A 2 -19.33 -29.00 2.49
CA HIS A 2 -19.25 -27.56 2.70
C HIS A 2 -17.87 -27.08 2.21
N ALA A 3 -17.85 -26.12 1.28
CA ALA A 3 -16.62 -25.44 0.90
C ALA A 3 -16.04 -24.79 2.17
N ARG A 4 -14.77 -25.09 2.47
CA ARG A 4 -14.09 -24.54 3.65
C ARG A 4 -13.89 -23.04 3.45
N LEU A 5 -14.66 -22.22 4.18
CA LEU A 5 -14.45 -20.77 4.30
C LEU A 5 -12.99 -20.45 4.70
N SER A 6 -12.36 -21.32 5.49
CA SER A 6 -10.93 -21.25 5.86
C SER A 6 -9.96 -21.14 4.67
N ALA A 7 -10.23 -21.75 3.51
CA ALA A 7 -9.37 -21.61 2.33
C ALA A 7 -9.51 -20.22 1.68
N GLU A 8 -10.72 -19.66 1.68
CA GLU A 8 -10.99 -18.30 1.21
C GLU A 8 -10.41 -17.25 2.17
N THR A 9 -10.44 -17.50 3.48
CA THR A 9 -9.76 -16.66 4.49
C THR A 9 -8.24 -16.62 4.27
N GLY A 10 -7.64 -17.75 3.89
CA GLY A 10 -6.21 -17.81 3.52
C GLY A 10 -5.87 -16.87 2.36
N LEU A 11 -6.66 -16.91 1.29
CA LEU A 11 -6.49 -16.03 0.12
C LEU A 11 -6.65 -14.54 0.48
N ILE A 12 -7.59 -14.21 1.38
CA ILE A 12 -7.80 -12.83 1.85
C ILE A 12 -6.58 -12.34 2.66
N ASN A 13 -5.99 -13.20 3.50
CA ASN A 13 -4.79 -12.86 4.27
C ASN A 13 -3.57 -12.68 3.37
N ASP A 14 -3.39 -13.54 2.36
CA ASP A 14 -2.30 -13.42 1.38
C ASP A 14 -2.43 -12.12 0.58
N TYR A 15 -3.65 -11.77 0.17
CA TYR A 15 -3.93 -10.49 -0.47
C TYR A 15 -3.59 -9.29 0.45
N ALA A 16 -4.00 -9.34 1.71
CA ALA A 16 -3.71 -8.29 2.69
C ALA A 16 -2.18 -8.09 2.87
N ALA A 17 -1.42 -9.19 2.94
CA ALA A 17 0.03 -9.17 3.06
C ALA A 17 0.73 -8.61 1.81
N ALA A 18 0.24 -8.97 0.62
CA ALA A 18 0.73 -8.41 -0.64
C ALA A 18 0.48 -6.90 -0.72
N CYS A 19 -0.74 -6.44 -0.38
CA CYS A 19 -1.07 -5.02 -0.31
C CYS A 19 -0.18 -4.25 0.67
N ALA A 20 0.08 -4.80 1.85
CA ALA A 20 0.95 -4.20 2.85
C ALA A 20 2.39 -4.05 2.34
N THR A 21 2.91 -5.08 1.67
CA THR A 21 4.25 -5.08 1.09
C THR A 21 4.37 -4.00 0.01
N HIS A 22 3.44 -3.95 -0.94
CA HIS A 22 3.44 -2.94 -1.99
C HIS A 22 3.23 -1.52 -1.45
N ALA A 23 2.41 -1.34 -0.40
CA ALA A 23 2.25 -0.04 0.25
C ALA A 23 3.59 0.46 0.84
N ALA A 24 4.38 -0.43 1.45
CA ALA A 24 5.69 -0.10 2.00
C ALA A 24 6.72 0.26 0.90
N GLU A 25 6.76 -0.52 -0.19
CA GLU A 25 7.62 -0.26 -1.35
C GLU A 25 7.30 1.11 -1.99
N LEU A 26 6.02 1.41 -2.21
CA LEU A 26 5.59 2.70 -2.75
C LEU A 26 5.95 3.85 -1.80
N LYS A 27 5.80 3.66 -0.48
CA LYS A 27 6.20 4.67 0.49
C LYS A 27 7.70 4.98 0.40
N GLN A 28 8.55 3.96 0.25
CA GLN A 28 9.99 4.15 0.06
C GLN A 28 10.30 4.87 -1.26
N ALA A 29 9.62 4.50 -2.35
CA ALA A 29 9.77 5.16 -3.64
C ALA A 29 9.38 6.65 -3.59
N ALA A 30 8.26 6.99 -2.93
CA ALA A 30 7.85 8.38 -2.72
C ALA A 30 8.89 9.17 -1.93
N MET A 31 9.48 8.58 -0.88
CA MET A 31 10.57 9.21 -0.11
C MET A 31 11.79 9.47 -0.99
N ALA A 32 12.24 8.48 -1.75
CA ALA A 32 13.37 8.62 -2.66
C ALA A 32 13.14 9.73 -3.69
N LEU A 33 11.95 9.75 -4.30
CA LEU A 33 11.59 10.75 -5.29
C LEU A 33 11.47 12.17 -4.71
N SER A 34 10.91 12.31 -3.50
CA SER A 34 10.84 13.60 -2.81
C SER A 34 12.22 14.20 -2.49
N SER A 35 13.24 13.35 -2.38
CA SER A 35 14.63 13.75 -2.15
C SER A 35 15.40 14.04 -3.44
N ALA A 36 14.83 13.73 -4.62
CA ALA A 36 15.48 13.93 -5.90
C ALA A 36 15.72 15.42 -6.18
N GLY A 37 16.98 15.77 -6.45
CA GLY A 37 17.39 17.15 -6.74
C GLY A 37 17.71 18.00 -5.51
N ALA A 38 17.64 17.45 -4.29
CA ALA A 38 18.11 18.12 -3.09
C ALA A 38 19.64 18.35 -3.17
N GLY A 39 20.09 19.60 -3.02
CA GLY A 39 21.50 19.95 -2.91
C GLY A 39 22.26 20.22 -4.23
N SER A 40 21.63 20.04 -5.39
CA SER A 40 22.31 20.20 -6.69
C SER A 40 22.27 21.62 -7.26
N GLY A 41 21.40 22.50 -6.74
CA GLY A 41 21.04 23.79 -7.36
C GLY A 41 22.19 24.77 -7.57
N ALA A 42 23.19 24.79 -6.69
CA ALA A 42 24.29 25.75 -6.76
C ALA A 42 25.28 25.49 -7.91
N MET A 43 25.31 24.28 -8.48
CA MET A 43 26.31 23.89 -9.49
C MET A 43 25.93 24.22 -10.94
N PHE A 44 24.64 24.42 -11.26
CA PHE A 44 24.19 24.36 -12.67
C PHE A 44 23.83 25.69 -13.34
N GLY A 45 24.20 26.83 -12.75
CA GLY A 45 23.89 28.16 -13.31
C GLY A 45 22.38 28.40 -13.53
N PRO A 46 21.98 29.48 -14.22
CA PRO A 46 20.57 29.88 -14.30
C PRO A 46 19.66 28.89 -15.04
N ILE A 47 20.15 28.28 -16.13
CA ILE A 47 19.37 27.33 -16.93
C ILE A 47 19.19 26.02 -16.15
N GLY A 48 20.27 25.49 -15.58
CA GLY A 48 20.18 24.26 -14.81
C GLY A 48 19.43 24.42 -13.49
N ALA A 49 19.42 25.62 -12.89
CA ALA A 49 18.53 25.92 -11.77
C ALA A 49 17.04 25.82 -12.17
N ARG A 50 16.65 26.29 -13.36
CA ARG A 50 15.27 26.15 -13.86
C ARG A 50 14.92 24.69 -14.15
N PHE A 51 15.84 23.94 -14.73
CA PHE A 51 15.66 22.50 -14.94
C PHE A 51 15.49 21.76 -13.61
N LEU A 52 16.37 21.99 -12.63
CA LEU A 52 16.28 21.38 -11.30
C LEU A 52 14.99 21.76 -10.57
N ALA A 53 14.52 23.00 -10.69
CA ALA A 53 13.24 23.41 -10.12
C ALA A 53 12.07 22.68 -10.77
N SER A 54 12.09 22.50 -12.11
CA SER A 54 11.07 21.73 -12.83
C SER A 54 11.11 20.25 -12.45
N LEU A 55 12.30 19.66 -12.36
CA LEU A 55 12.51 18.26 -11.96
C LEU A 55 12.03 18.03 -10.53
N SER A 56 12.39 18.92 -9.60
CA SER A 56 11.96 18.82 -8.20
C SER A 56 10.43 18.94 -8.06
N ARG A 57 9.79 19.78 -8.87
CA ARG A 57 8.32 19.88 -8.92
C ARG A 57 7.71 18.58 -9.42
N ALA A 58 8.14 18.08 -10.58
CA ALA A 58 7.64 16.83 -11.14
C ALA A 58 7.84 15.64 -10.18
N ALA A 59 9.02 15.55 -9.56
CA ALA A 59 9.33 14.53 -8.56
C ALA A 59 8.40 14.61 -7.34
N ARG A 60 8.06 15.82 -6.86
CA ARG A 60 7.08 15.97 -5.77
C ARG A 60 5.67 15.55 -6.20
N ASP A 61 5.23 15.95 -7.37
CA ASP A 61 3.89 15.61 -7.89
C ASP A 61 3.74 14.09 -8.03
N ASP A 62 4.76 13.42 -8.58
CA ASP A 62 4.81 11.97 -8.68
C ASP A 62 4.89 11.30 -7.29
N ALA A 63 5.66 11.86 -6.35
CA ALA A 63 5.76 11.33 -4.99
C ALA A 63 4.42 11.40 -4.26
N ASP A 64 3.65 12.47 -4.44
CA ASP A 64 2.30 12.62 -3.91
C ASP A 64 1.32 11.60 -4.50
N GLY A 65 1.45 11.33 -5.81
CA GLY A 65 0.70 10.28 -6.50
C GLY A 65 0.99 8.88 -5.94
N VAL A 66 2.26 8.55 -5.79
CA VAL A 66 2.72 7.27 -5.21
C VAL A 66 2.30 7.13 -3.75
N ALA A 67 2.41 8.20 -2.95
CA ALA A 67 1.96 8.21 -1.56
C ALA A 67 0.44 8.01 -1.44
N ARG A 68 -0.35 8.54 -2.38
CA ARG A 68 -1.79 8.29 -2.45
C ARG A 68 -2.09 6.83 -2.73
N LEU A 69 -1.38 6.21 -3.68
CA LEU A 69 -1.56 4.79 -4.00
C LEU A 69 -1.22 3.88 -2.80
N SER A 70 -0.12 4.19 -2.10
CA SER A 70 0.27 3.50 -0.86
C SER A 70 -0.85 3.54 0.19
N ARG A 71 -1.51 4.69 0.38
CA ARG A 71 -2.66 4.81 1.31
C ARG A 71 -3.86 3.98 0.87
N VAL A 72 -4.15 3.91 -0.42
CA VAL A 72 -5.24 3.07 -0.96
C VAL A 72 -4.97 1.59 -0.69
N LEU A 73 -3.73 1.13 -0.90
CA LEU A 73 -3.34 -0.25 -0.60
C LEU A 73 -3.43 -0.56 0.90
N ALA A 74 -3.01 0.36 1.77
CA ALA A 74 -3.15 0.19 3.22
C ALA A 74 -4.62 0.05 3.65
N ALA A 75 -5.52 0.87 3.09
CA ALA A 75 -6.95 0.73 3.34
C ALA A 75 -7.50 -0.62 2.82
N GLY A 76 -6.96 -1.13 1.70
CA GLY A 76 -7.26 -2.46 1.19
C GLY A 76 -6.81 -3.58 2.15
N THR A 77 -5.63 -3.46 2.75
CA THR A 77 -5.14 -4.37 3.80
C THR A 77 -6.09 -4.38 5.01
N ASP A 78 -6.52 -3.21 5.50
CA ASP A 78 -7.44 -3.12 6.63
C ASP A 78 -8.80 -3.76 6.32
N ALA A 79 -9.34 -3.53 5.12
CA ALA A 79 -10.60 -4.12 4.67
C ALA A 79 -10.50 -5.65 4.53
N ALA A 80 -9.39 -6.15 3.97
CA ALA A 80 -9.14 -7.58 3.86
C ALA A 80 -9.03 -8.24 5.25
N ALA A 81 -8.27 -7.65 6.17
CA ALA A 81 -8.15 -8.15 7.54
C ALA A 81 -9.51 -8.18 8.27
N GLY A 82 -10.32 -7.12 8.13
CA GLY A 82 -11.68 -7.10 8.69
C GLY A 82 -12.60 -8.17 8.11
N THR A 83 -12.47 -8.43 6.80
CA THR A 83 -13.24 -9.48 6.11
C THR A 83 -12.81 -10.88 6.56
N ALA A 84 -11.50 -11.13 6.66
CA ALA A 84 -10.97 -12.39 7.17
C ALA A 84 -11.45 -12.69 8.59
N GLN A 85 -11.43 -11.68 9.47
CA GLN A 85 -11.93 -11.80 10.83
C GLN A 85 -13.44 -12.13 10.87
N ALA A 86 -14.24 -11.49 10.02
CA ALA A 86 -15.67 -11.77 9.94
C ALA A 86 -15.95 -13.22 9.50
N TYR A 87 -15.16 -13.74 8.54
CA TYR A 87 -15.26 -15.13 8.12
C TYR A 87 -14.88 -16.11 9.24
N THR A 88 -13.80 -15.85 9.97
CA THR A 88 -13.41 -16.69 11.12
C THR A 88 -14.53 -16.75 12.17
N VAL A 89 -15.10 -15.60 12.55
CA VAL A 89 -16.20 -15.56 13.52
C VAL A 89 -17.43 -16.32 13.03
N ALA A 90 -17.76 -16.21 11.73
CA ALA A 90 -18.88 -16.93 11.15
C ALA A 90 -18.65 -18.45 11.13
N ASP A 91 -17.42 -18.89 10.82
CA ASP A 91 -17.04 -20.31 10.77
C ASP A 91 -17.08 -20.93 12.18
N ASP A 92 -16.54 -20.23 13.19
CA ASP A 92 -16.59 -20.65 14.59
C ASP A 92 -18.05 -20.79 15.08
N ALA A 93 -18.90 -19.79 14.78
CA ALA A 93 -20.31 -19.82 15.15
C ALA A 93 -21.11 -20.90 14.42
N ALA A 94 -20.67 -21.33 13.23
CA ALA A 94 -21.25 -22.47 12.52
C ALA A 94 -20.81 -23.79 13.14
N ALA A 95 -19.51 -23.93 13.47
CA ALA A 95 -18.96 -25.09 14.13
C ALA A 95 -19.64 -25.36 15.49
N GLU A 96 -19.84 -24.33 16.31
CA GLU A 96 -20.57 -24.42 17.58
C GLU A 96 -22.01 -24.90 17.42
N ARG A 97 -22.70 -24.51 16.34
CA ARG A 97 -24.07 -24.95 16.07
C ARG A 97 -24.15 -26.40 15.63
N ILE A 98 -23.16 -26.88 14.87
CA ILE A 98 -23.11 -28.27 14.41
C ILE A 98 -22.72 -29.23 15.55
N ALA A 99 -21.93 -28.76 16.51
CA ALA A 99 -21.50 -29.57 17.66
C ALA A 99 -22.57 -29.74 18.77
N ARG A 100 -23.74 -29.10 18.64
CA ARG A 100 -24.90 -29.25 19.53
C ARG A 100 -25.92 -30.20 18.94
#